data_AF-A0A3Q8S3C4-F1
#
_entry.id   AF-A0A3Q8S3C4-F1
#
_cell.length_a   1.000
_cell.length_b   1.000
_cell.length_c   1.000
_cell.angle_alpha   90.00
_cell.angle_beta   90.00
_cell.angle_gamma   90.00
#
_symmetry.space_group_name_H-M   'P 1'
#
loop_
_entity.id
_entity.type
_entity.pdbx_description
1 polymer ?
#
loop_
_entity_poly.entity_id
_entity_poly.type
_entity_poly.pdbx_seq_one_letter_code
_entity_poly.pdbx_strand_id
1 'polypeptide(L)'
;MERKRYDLNFKKKVVSKGHEIGNMTAVARQHDLDPKMVLRWARELKRKDLDELDGDALKHASFVPTASDYAALEKEHEKLKKLYAEQALEREILRDLLKKTNPHLRIK
;
A
#
# COMPACT_ATOMS: atom_id res chain seq x y z
N MET A 1 -37.60 -1.29 -15.18
CA MET A 1 -36.78 -1.25 -13.96
C MET A 1 -35.36 -0.87 -14.38
N GLU A 2 -34.92 0.35 -14.07
CA GLU A 2 -33.58 0.82 -14.48
C GLU A 2 -32.50 0.26 -13.56
N ARG A 3 -31.45 -0.31 -14.15
CA ARG A 3 -30.31 -0.84 -13.39
C ARG A 3 -29.41 0.32 -12.98
N LYS A 4 -29.42 0.68 -11.69
CA LYS A 4 -28.46 1.64 -11.13
C LYS A 4 -27.03 1.13 -11.34
N ARG A 5 -26.21 1.90 -12.06
CA ARG A 5 -24.77 1.63 -12.21
C ARG A 5 -24.00 2.53 -11.25
N TYR A 6 -23.04 1.94 -10.57
CA TYR A 6 -22.16 2.64 -9.64
C TYR A 6 -20.76 2.73 -10.24
N ASP A 7 -20.12 3.89 -10.07
CA ASP A 7 -18.76 4.15 -10.51
C ASP A 7 -17.75 3.25 -9.77
N LEU A 8 -16.62 2.96 -10.42
CA LEU A 8 -15.56 2.11 -9.89
C LEU A 8 -14.92 2.72 -8.63
N ASN A 9 -14.68 4.04 -8.62
CA ASN A 9 -14.06 4.69 -7.47
C ASN A 9 -14.97 4.63 -6.24
N PHE A 10 -16.27 4.79 -6.46
CA PHE A 10 -17.26 4.64 -5.41
C PHE A 10 -17.25 3.23 -4.82
N LYS A 11 -17.24 2.19 -5.67
CA LYS A 11 -17.16 0.79 -5.22
C LYS A 11 -15.89 0.52 -4.40
N LYS A 12 -14.73 1.01 -4.85
CA LYS A 12 -13.45 0.86 -4.14
C LYS A 12 -13.50 1.52 -2.76
N LYS A 13 -14.02 2.75 -2.68
CA LYS A 13 -14.14 3.49 -1.41
C LYS A 13 -15.03 2.77 -0.40
N VAL A 14 -16.19 2.28 -0.84
CA VAL A 14 -17.14 1.54 0.01
C VAL A 14 -16.52 0.24 0.54
N VAL A 15 -15.84 -0.52 -0.33
CA VAL A 15 -15.18 -1.77 0.05
C VAL A 15 -13.98 -1.53 0.98
N SER A 16 -13.14 -0.51 0.73
CA SER A 16 -12.02 -0.14 1.62
C SER A 16 -12.51 0.15 3.03
N LYS A 17 -13.52 1.02 3.15
CA LYS A 17 -14.12 1.37 4.44
C LYS A 17 -14.72 0.14 5.14
N GLY A 18 -15.32 -0.77 4.38
CA GLY A 18 -15.84 -2.02 4.92
C GLY A 18 -14.75 -2.96 5.45
N HIS A 19 -13.56 -2.96 4.85
CA HIS A 19 -12.39 -3.69 5.35
C HIS A 19 -11.78 -3.03 6.59
N GLU A 20 -11.63 -1.70 6.59
CA GLU A 20 -11.12 -0.93 7.74
C GLU A 20 -11.96 -1.13 9.00
N ILE A 21 -13.29 -1.15 8.85
CA ILE A 21 -14.24 -1.34 9.95
C ILE A 21 -14.43 -2.83 10.28
N GLY A 22 -14.09 -3.73 9.35
CA GLY A 22 -14.37 -5.16 9.45
C GLY A 22 -15.85 -5.53 9.31
N ASN A 23 -16.70 -4.59 8.88
CA ASN A 23 -18.15 -4.81 8.74
C ASN A 23 -18.71 -4.19 7.44
N MET A 24 -18.79 -5.03 6.41
CA MET A 24 -19.33 -4.67 5.09
C MET A 24 -20.83 -4.34 5.11
N THR A 25 -21.59 -5.00 5.98
CA THR A 25 -23.06 -4.82 6.05
C THR A 25 -23.43 -3.46 6.64
N ALA A 26 -22.69 -3.00 7.65
CA ALA A 26 -22.89 -1.69 8.23
C ALA A 26 -22.62 -0.57 7.21
N VAL A 27 -21.50 -0.68 6.48
CA VAL A 27 -21.14 0.30 5.45
C VAL A 27 -22.11 0.28 4.27
N ALA A 28 -22.61 -0.88 3.87
CA ALA A 28 -23.64 -0.98 2.83
C ALA A 28 -24.91 -0.20 3.22
N ARG A 29 -25.40 -0.37 4.45
CA ARG A 29 -26.59 0.35 4.95
C ARG A 29 -26.37 1.86 5.02
N GLN A 30 -25.17 2.33 5.36
CA GLN A 30 -24.84 3.77 5.35
C GLN A 30 -24.96 4.42 3.97
N HIS A 31 -24.87 3.62 2.91
CA HIS A 31 -24.93 4.08 1.52
C HIS A 31 -26.20 3.62 0.79
N ASP A 32 -27.22 3.14 1.52
CA ASP A 32 -28.46 2.56 0.97
C ASP A 32 -28.20 1.45 -0.08
N LEU A 33 -27.16 0.65 0.15
CA LEU A 33 -26.76 -0.46 -0.70
C LEU A 33 -27.19 -1.79 -0.08
N ASP A 34 -27.51 -2.76 -0.93
CA ASP A 34 -27.66 -4.15 -0.50
C ASP A 34 -26.28 -4.69 -0.03
N PRO A 35 -26.17 -5.21 1.20
CA PRO A 35 -24.95 -5.85 1.69
C PRO A 35 -24.38 -6.91 0.74
N LYS A 36 -25.22 -7.72 0.10
CA LYS A 36 -24.79 -8.75 -0.86
C LYS A 36 -24.08 -8.13 -2.06
N MET A 37 -24.49 -6.94 -2.48
CA MET A 37 -23.85 -6.21 -3.58
C MET A 37 -22.44 -5.74 -3.20
N VAL A 38 -22.26 -5.22 -1.98
CA VAL A 38 -20.94 -4.79 -1.49
C VAL A 38 -20.00 -6.00 -1.32
N LEU A 39 -20.50 -7.12 -0.77
CA LEU A 39 -19.72 -8.37 -0.71
C LEU A 39 -19.32 -8.87 -2.11
N ARG A 40 -20.21 -8.74 -3.09
CA ARG A 40 -19.89 -9.09 -4.49
C ARG A 40 -18.79 -8.19 -5.04
N TRP A 41 -18.86 -6.87 -4.81
CA TRP A 41 -17.82 -5.94 -5.23
C TRP A 41 -16.48 -6.23 -4.58
N ALA A 42 -16.44 -6.60 -3.29
CA ALA A 42 -15.20 -6.98 -2.63
C ALA A 42 -14.53 -8.19 -3.31
N ARG A 43 -15.34 -9.19 -3.74
CA ARG A 43 -14.84 -10.35 -4.51
C ARG A 43 -14.44 -9.99 -5.93
N GLU A 44 -15.16 -9.10 -6.60
CA GLU A 44 -14.84 -8.63 -7.96
C GLU A 44 -13.55 -7.79 -7.96
N LEU A 45 -13.36 -6.91 -6.99
CA LEU A 45 -12.14 -6.09 -6.85
C LEU A 45 -10.93 -6.96 -6.52
N LYS A 46 -11.05 -7.88 -5.56
CA LYS A 46 -9.99 -8.85 -5.25
C LYS A 46 -9.61 -9.73 -6.46
N ARG A 47 -10.60 -10.07 -7.31
CA ARG A 47 -10.34 -10.82 -8.55
C ARG A 47 -9.69 -9.96 -9.62
N LYS A 48 -9.94 -8.66 -9.69
CA LYS A 48 -9.18 -7.78 -10.61
C LYS A 48 -7.72 -7.65 -10.20
N ASP A 49 -7.45 -7.65 -8.89
CA ASP A 49 -6.09 -7.76 -8.38
C ASP A 49 -5.42 -9.10 -8.76
N LEU A 50 -6.24 -10.14 -9.06
CA LEU A 50 -5.79 -11.44 -9.58
C LEU A 50 -5.82 -11.54 -11.12
N ASP A 51 -6.66 -10.80 -11.83
CA ASP A 51 -6.64 -10.70 -13.31
C ASP A 51 -5.41 -9.89 -13.78
N GLU A 52 -4.85 -9.01 -12.95
CA GLU A 52 -3.48 -8.49 -13.15
C GLU A 52 -2.41 -9.61 -13.03
N LEU A 53 -2.75 -10.74 -12.40
CA LEU A 53 -1.89 -11.92 -12.30
C LEU A 53 -2.26 -13.04 -13.30
N ASP A 54 -3.41 -12.94 -13.98
CA ASP A 54 -3.92 -13.98 -14.91
C ASP A 54 -3.47 -13.69 -16.35
N GLY A 55 -2.27 -14.18 -16.67
CA GLY A 55 -1.85 -14.67 -17.98
C GLY A 55 -1.61 -13.68 -19.13
N ASP A 56 -2.48 -12.68 -19.36
CA ASP A 56 -2.39 -11.79 -20.54
C ASP A 56 -1.75 -10.42 -20.22
N ALA A 57 -1.78 -10.00 -18.95
CA ALA A 57 -0.97 -8.88 -18.44
C ALA A 57 0.52 -9.23 -18.32
N LEU A 58 0.88 -10.52 -18.34
CA LEU A 58 2.28 -10.98 -18.36
C LEU A 58 2.96 -10.82 -19.73
N LYS A 59 2.30 -10.18 -20.70
CA LYS A 59 2.94 -9.67 -21.93
C LYS A 59 3.54 -8.28 -21.74
N HIS A 60 3.88 -7.89 -20.51
CA HIS A 60 4.95 -6.92 -20.36
C HIS A 60 6.18 -7.53 -21.03
N ALA A 61 6.63 -6.92 -22.14
CA ALA A 61 7.92 -7.24 -22.72
C ALA A 61 8.91 -7.34 -21.55
N SER A 62 9.48 -8.52 -21.32
CA SER A 62 10.39 -8.76 -20.21
C SER A 62 11.37 -7.61 -20.21
N PHE A 63 11.26 -6.70 -19.24
CA PHE A 63 12.15 -5.56 -19.16
C PHE A 63 13.52 -6.17 -18.86
N VAL A 64 14.33 -6.30 -19.90
CA VAL A 64 15.72 -6.75 -19.79
C VAL A 64 16.49 -5.49 -19.45
N PRO A 65 16.92 -5.28 -18.20
CA PRO A 65 17.60 -4.06 -17.82
C PRO A 65 18.89 -3.96 -18.62
N THR A 66 19.15 -2.79 -19.20
CA THR A 66 20.37 -2.54 -19.95
C THR A 66 21.52 -2.23 -18.99
N ALA A 67 22.77 -2.32 -19.46
CA ALA A 67 23.93 -1.94 -18.65
C ALA A 67 23.85 -0.49 -18.13
N SER A 68 23.19 0.41 -18.89
CA SER A 68 22.93 1.78 -18.45
C SER A 68 21.96 1.86 -17.28
N ASP A 69 20.93 1.00 -17.27
CA ASP A 69 19.96 0.94 -16.17
C ASP A 69 20.61 0.45 -14.88
N TYR A 70 21.53 -0.52 -14.97
CA TYR A 70 22.33 -0.96 -13.83
C TYR A 70 23.25 0.14 -13.30
N ALA A 71 23.93 0.88 -14.19
CA ALA A 71 24.80 1.98 -13.78
C ALA A 71 24.02 3.13 -13.12
N ALA A 72 22.80 3.42 -13.60
CA ALA A 72 21.91 4.39 -12.96
C ALA A 72 21.45 3.87 -11.59
N LEU A 73 21.04 2.61 -11.49
CA LEU A 73 20.60 1.98 -10.25
C LEU A 73 21.72 1.96 -9.20
N GLU A 74 22.96 1.67 -9.60
CA GLU A 74 24.12 1.67 -8.70
C GLU A 74 24.39 3.07 -8.13
N LYS A 75 24.28 4.12 -8.96
CA LYS A 75 24.40 5.51 -8.49
C LYS A 75 23.32 5.87 -7.48
N GLU A 76 22.06 5.50 -7.74
CA GLU A 76 20.97 5.75 -6.79
C GLU A 76 21.15 4.94 -5.51
N HIS A 77 21.62 3.71 -5.61
CA HIS A 77 21.93 2.86 -4.46
C HIS A 77 23.03 3.44 -3.57
N GLU A 78 24.11 3.95 -4.16
CA GLU A 78 25.17 4.62 -3.40
C GLU A 78 24.71 5.92 -2.73
N LYS A 79 23.82 6.70 -3.38
CA LYS A 79 23.20 7.87 -2.74
C LYS A 79 22.35 7.47 -1.54
N LEU A 80 21.52 6.43 -1.70
CA LEU A 80 20.65 5.93 -0.64
C LEU A 80 21.43 5.39 0.55
N LYS A 81 22.53 4.66 0.32
CA LYS A 81 23.42 4.21 1.40
C LYS A 81 23.96 5.37 2.22
N LYS A 82 24.40 6.45 1.57
CA LYS A 82 24.93 7.64 2.26
C LYS A 82 23.86 8.29 3.14
N LEU A 83 22.68 8.56 2.57
CA LEU A 83 21.56 9.13 3.31
C LEU A 83 21.13 8.24 4.48
N TYR A 84 21.11 6.92 4.26
CA TYR A 84 20.78 5.97 5.32
C TYR A 84 21.82 5.97 6.45
N ALA A 85 23.11 6.01 6.11
CA ALA A 85 24.18 6.08 7.11
C ALA A 85 24.11 7.37 7.93
N GLU A 86 23.84 8.51 7.28
CA GLU A 86 23.65 9.80 7.95
C GLU A 86 22.46 9.77 8.91
N GLN A 87 21.30 9.26 8.46
CA GLN A 87 20.11 9.11 9.30
C GLN A 87 20.31 8.14 10.46
N ALA A 88 21.05 7.05 10.24
CA ALA A 88 21.37 6.08 11.27
C ALA A 88 22.25 6.70 12.36
N LEU A 89 23.27 7.47 11.96
CA LEU A 89 24.15 8.20 12.87
C LEU A 89 23.37 9.24 13.67
N GLU A 90 22.53 10.04 13.02
CA GLU A 90 21.68 11.03 13.69
C GLU A 90 20.78 10.36 14.73
N ARG A 91 20.13 9.25 14.36
CA ARG A 91 19.28 8.48 15.28
C ARG A 91 20.08 7.93 16.47
N GLU A 92 21.31 7.49 16.26
CA GLU A 92 22.17 7.00 17.32
C GLU A 92 22.55 8.11 18.30
N ILE A 93 22.97 9.26 17.80
CA ILE A 93 23.28 10.45 18.61
C ILE A 93 22.04 10.88 19.40
N LEU A 94 20.87 10.97 18.76
CA LEU A 94 19.63 11.35 19.45
C LEU A 94 19.25 10.34 20.54
N ARG A 95 19.45 9.05 20.31
CA ARG A 95 19.23 8.01 21.34
C ARG A 95 20.20 8.16 22.51
N ASP A 96 21.47 8.45 22.24
CA ASP A 96 22.47 8.67 23.28
C ASP A 96 22.16 9.93 24.11
N LEU A 97 21.79 11.03 23.44
CA LEU A 97 21.34 12.25 24.11
C LEU A 97 20.10 11.99 24.98
N LEU A 98 19.09 11.26 24.49
CA LEU A 98 17.90 10.95 25.26
C LEU A 98 18.24 10.15 26.53
N LYS A 99 19.16 9.18 26.43
CA LYS A 99 19.67 8.40 27.57
C LYS A 99 20.40 9.28 28.59
N LYS A 100 21.27 10.19 28.13
CA LYS A 100 22.03 11.11 28.98
C LYS A 100 21.12 12.11 29.70
N THR A 101 20.12 12.66 29.00
CA THR A 101 19.21 13.65 29.57
C THR A 101 18.19 13.01 30.53
N ASN A 102 17.76 11.77 30.25
CA ASN A 102 16.74 11.07 31.03
C ASN A 102 17.19 9.66 31.45
N PRO A 103 18.17 9.54 32.37
CA PRO A 103 18.76 8.25 32.74
C PRO A 103 17.77 7.28 33.43
N HIS A 104 16.65 7.80 33.94
CA HIS A 104 15.58 7.01 34.56
C HIS A 104 14.60 6.41 33.53
N LEU A 105 14.61 6.87 32.27
CA LEU A 105 13.79 6.28 31.21
C LEU A 105 14.52 5.05 30.64
N ARG A 106 13.95 3.86 30.89
CA ARG A 106 14.40 2.61 30.26
C ARG A 106 14.03 2.59 28.79
N ILE A 107 14.86 3.17 27.94
CA ILE A 107 14.69 3.15 26.48
C ILE A 107 15.23 1.79 25.98
N LYS A 108 14.31 0.88 25.61
CA LYS A 108 14.62 -0.42 24.98
C LYS A 108 14.97 -0.26 23.50
#